data_AF-S3CW97-F1
#
_entry.id   AF-S3CW97-F1
#
_cell.length_a   1.000
_cell.length_b   1.000
_cell.length_c   1.000
_cell.angle_alpha   90.00
_cell.angle_beta   90.00
_cell.angle_gamma   90.00
#
_symmetry.space_group_name_H-M   'P 1'
#
loop_
_entity.id
_entity.type
_entity.pdbx_description
1 polymer ?
#
loop_
_entity_poly.entity_id
_entity_poly.type
_entity_poly.pdbx_seq_one_letter_code
_entity_poly.pdbx_strand_id
1 'polypeptide(L)'
;MNLVELPNDLFLLIVAYLSPRDLILCRRVSRQFCSAFREDELNRHALLKHFPRARELRGASVDGWAELFSKVASRYHYLRAGKPRGIEKIAVAKSWLAPEWSSYYPIGQWQRELAFEGKRARFHYAETLWTYDDGYLVYPSASLKCYVVHDLESGTRHEIDIESKGKIVRRLRLKSQVLIVEWSEREAYHQLNETEEVHRHFATAYDIQHDLEDGKIRATFRYLVNPTLISY
;
A
#
# COMPACT_ATOMS: atom_id res chain seq x y z
N MET A 1 -11.14 -16.81 -42.78
CA MET A 1 -11.86 -15.77 -42.02
C MET A 1 -11.23 -15.71 -40.64
N ASN A 2 -10.51 -14.64 -40.34
CA ASN A 2 -9.82 -14.48 -39.07
C ASN A 2 -10.69 -13.67 -38.10
N LEU A 3 -10.70 -14.03 -36.81
CA LEU A 3 -11.48 -13.33 -35.78
C LEU A 3 -11.15 -11.82 -35.73
N VAL A 4 -9.89 -11.47 -35.96
CA VAL A 4 -9.38 -10.09 -35.95
C VAL A 4 -9.71 -9.30 -37.23
N GLU A 5 -10.28 -9.95 -38.25
CA GLU A 5 -10.75 -9.31 -39.48
C GLU A 5 -12.25 -8.96 -39.42
N LEU A 6 -12.93 -9.33 -38.33
CA LEU A 6 -14.34 -9.00 -38.15
C LEU A 6 -14.53 -7.49 -37.93
N PRO A 7 -15.69 -6.93 -38.31
CA PRO A 7 -16.11 -5.61 -37.87
C PRO A 7 -15.97 -5.46 -36.35
N ASN A 8 -15.51 -4.29 -35.90
CA ASN A 8 -15.14 -4.04 -34.51
C ASN A 8 -16.29 -4.40 -33.53
N ASP A 9 -17.54 -4.10 -33.90
CA ASP A 9 -18.69 -4.40 -33.05
C ASP A 9 -18.87 -5.91 -32.79
N LEU A 10 -18.68 -6.75 -33.82
CA LEU A 10 -18.75 -8.20 -33.68
C LEU A 10 -17.55 -8.73 -32.89
N PHE A 11 -16.37 -8.16 -33.10
CA PHE A 11 -15.18 -8.50 -32.34
C PHE A 11 -15.37 -8.19 -30.84
N LEU A 12 -15.81 -6.98 -30.50
CA LEU A 12 -16.10 -6.57 -29.12
C LEU A 12 -17.20 -7.41 -28.47
N LEU A 13 -18.24 -7.78 -29.24
CA LEU A 13 -19.30 -8.66 -28.76
C LEU A 13 -18.75 -10.05 -28.38
N ILE A 14 -17.84 -10.60 -29.17
CA ILE A 14 -17.20 -11.90 -28.85
C ILE A 14 -16.28 -11.76 -27.64
N VAL A 15 -15.42 -10.73 -27.62
CA VAL A 15 -14.51 -10.43 -26.51
C VAL A 15 -15.28 -10.28 -25.20
N ALA A 16 -16.46 -9.68 -25.23
CA ALA A 16 -17.33 -9.53 -24.06
C ALA A 16 -17.69 -10.86 -23.38
N TYR A 17 -17.66 -12.00 -24.06
CA TYR A 17 -17.93 -13.31 -23.46
C TYR A 17 -16.69 -14.02 -22.93
N LEU A 18 -15.49 -13.48 -23.17
CA LEU A 18 -14.23 -14.09 -22.74
C LEU A 18 -13.91 -13.72 -21.29
N SER A 19 -13.28 -14.65 -20.56
CA SER A 19 -12.75 -14.33 -19.24
C SER A 19 -11.47 -13.50 -19.38
N PRO A 20 -11.05 -12.75 -18.33
CA PRO A 20 -9.78 -12.03 -18.35
C PRO A 20 -8.56 -12.90 -18.66
N ARG A 21 -8.61 -14.17 -18.23
CA ARG A 21 -7.56 -15.15 -18.53
C ARG A 21 -7.55 -15.49 -20.02
N ASP A 22 -8.71 -15.72 -20.62
CA ASP A 22 -8.82 -16.08 -22.03
C ASP A 22 -8.37 -14.93 -22.92
N LEU A 23 -8.75 -13.70 -22.59
CA LEU A 23 -8.29 -12.49 -23.27
C LEU A 23 -6.75 -12.38 -23.30
N ILE A 24 -6.08 -12.69 -22.19
CA ILE A 24 -4.62 -12.70 -22.11
C ILE A 24 -4.03 -13.87 -22.92
N LEU A 25 -4.65 -15.05 -22.87
CA LEU A 25 -4.19 -16.23 -23.62
C LEU A 25 -4.34 -16.04 -25.13
N CYS A 26 -5.38 -15.33 -25.60
CA CYS A 26 -5.59 -14.99 -27.00
C CYS A 26 -4.38 -14.26 -27.60
N ARG A 27 -3.66 -13.45 -26.82
CA ARG A 27 -2.42 -12.78 -27.27
C ARG A 27 -1.31 -13.73 -27.72
N ARG A 28 -1.39 -15.02 -27.35
CA ARG A 28 -0.40 -16.04 -27.69
C ARG A 28 -0.75 -16.87 -28.93
N VAL A 29 -1.93 -16.65 -29.52
CA VAL A 29 -2.42 -17.47 -30.65
C VAL A 29 -1.68 -17.15 -31.96
N SER A 30 -1.52 -15.87 -32.28
CA SER A 30 -0.79 -15.41 -33.48
C SER A 30 -0.30 -13.97 -33.29
N ARG A 31 0.55 -13.46 -34.19
CA ARG A 31 0.99 -12.05 -34.16
C ARG A 31 -0.18 -11.07 -34.31
N GLN A 32 -1.14 -11.39 -35.17
CA GLN A 32 -2.33 -10.56 -35.37
C GLN A 32 -3.24 -10.57 -34.14
N PHE A 33 -3.44 -11.73 -33.50
CA PHE A 33 -4.15 -11.80 -32.22
C PHE A 33 -3.40 -11.04 -31.13
N CYS A 34 -2.07 -11.15 -31.06
CA CYS A 34 -1.27 -10.40 -30.10
C CYS A 34 -1.52 -8.90 -30.25
N SER A 35 -1.49 -8.38 -31.48
CA SER A 35 -1.77 -6.97 -31.77
C SER A 35 -3.18 -6.56 -31.37
N ALA A 36 -4.20 -7.32 -31.80
CA ALA A 36 -5.60 -6.99 -31.52
C ALA A 36 -5.93 -7.06 -30.01
N PHE A 37 -5.47 -8.10 -29.30
CA PHE A 37 -5.73 -8.27 -27.87
C PHE A 37 -4.81 -7.43 -26.95
N ARG A 38 -3.86 -6.69 -27.53
CA ARG A 38 -3.06 -5.66 -26.85
C ARG A 38 -3.50 -4.23 -27.19
N GLU A 39 -4.57 -4.07 -27.97
CA GLU A 39 -5.14 -2.76 -28.28
C GLU A 39 -5.66 -2.10 -26.99
N ASP A 40 -5.39 -0.80 -26.82
CA ASP A 40 -5.52 -0.14 -25.54
C ASP A 40 -6.98 0.12 -25.15
N GLU A 41 -7.84 0.53 -26.10
CA GLU A 41 -9.27 0.75 -25.83
C GLU A 41 -9.99 -0.57 -25.49
N LEU A 42 -9.64 -1.67 -26.16
CA LEU A 42 -10.11 -3.01 -25.83
C LEU A 42 -9.76 -3.38 -24.38
N ASN A 43 -8.50 -3.18 -23.98
CA ASN A 43 -8.04 -3.54 -22.64
C ASN A 43 -8.60 -2.62 -21.56
N ARG A 44 -8.81 -1.34 -21.87
CA ARG A 44 -9.54 -0.40 -21.03
C ARG A 44 -10.98 -0.85 -20.83
N HIS A 45 -11.69 -1.22 -21.89
CA HIS A 45 -13.06 -1.73 -21.81
C HIS A 45 -13.15 -3.03 -21.01
N ALA A 46 -12.23 -3.97 -21.26
CA ALA A 46 -12.14 -5.22 -20.51
C ALA A 46 -11.86 -4.98 -19.01
N LEU A 47 -11.00 -4.01 -18.68
CA LEU A 47 -10.68 -3.64 -17.30
C LEU A 47 -11.91 -3.07 -16.58
N LEU A 48 -12.63 -2.13 -17.21
CA LEU A 48 -13.87 -1.55 -16.67
C LEU A 48 -14.95 -2.61 -16.47
N LYS A 49 -15.09 -3.54 -17.43
CA LYS A 49 -16.09 -4.61 -17.37
C LYS A 49 -15.81 -5.62 -16.26
N HIS A 50 -14.60 -6.15 -16.20
CA HIS A 50 -14.27 -7.25 -15.30
C HIS A 50 -13.82 -6.79 -13.91
N PHE A 51 -13.27 -5.58 -13.79
CA PHE A 51 -12.67 -5.08 -12.56
C PHE A 51 -13.05 -3.61 -12.28
N PRO A 52 -14.34 -3.24 -12.25
CA PRO A 52 -14.80 -1.84 -12.13
C PRO A 52 -14.35 -1.13 -10.86
N ARG A 53 -13.96 -1.88 -9.83
CA ARG A 53 -13.48 -1.37 -8.54
C ARG A 53 -11.97 -1.49 -8.36
N ALA A 54 -11.23 -1.88 -9.41
CA ALA A 54 -9.78 -1.91 -9.36
C ALA A 54 -9.25 -0.52 -9.06
N ARG A 55 -8.28 -0.44 -8.14
CA ARG A 55 -7.74 0.85 -7.68
C ARG A 55 -7.08 1.62 -8.81
N GLU A 56 -6.51 0.91 -9.77
CA GLU A 56 -5.78 1.48 -10.89
C GLU A 56 -6.68 2.31 -11.80
N LEU A 57 -7.99 2.01 -11.84
CA LEU A 57 -8.97 2.82 -12.56
C LEU A 57 -9.15 4.22 -11.96
N ARG A 58 -8.75 4.45 -10.69
CA ARG A 58 -8.89 5.75 -10.00
C ARG A 58 -7.74 6.72 -10.28
N GLY A 59 -6.62 6.24 -10.82
CA GLY A 59 -5.41 7.03 -11.03
C GLY A 59 -4.62 6.66 -12.28
N ALA A 60 -5.19 5.89 -13.21
CA ALA A 60 -4.53 5.50 -14.43
C ALA A 60 -4.19 6.72 -15.28
N SER A 61 -2.91 6.93 -15.57
CA SER A 61 -2.49 7.72 -16.72
C SER A 61 -2.92 7.01 -18.00
N VAL A 62 -3.09 7.76 -19.09
CA VAL A 62 -3.83 7.34 -20.30
C VAL A 62 -3.18 6.21 -21.11
N ASP A 63 -1.97 5.76 -20.76
CA ASP A 63 -1.18 4.84 -21.58
C ASP A 63 -0.94 3.47 -20.91
N GLY A 64 -0.86 2.40 -21.71
CA GLY A 64 -0.45 1.06 -21.25
C GLY A 64 -1.58 0.22 -20.65
N TRP A 65 -2.78 0.33 -21.21
CA TRP A 65 -3.97 -0.39 -20.73
C TRP A 65 -3.79 -1.91 -20.84
N ALA A 66 -3.08 -2.40 -21.86
CA ALA A 66 -2.82 -3.82 -22.04
C ALA A 66 -1.99 -4.43 -20.90
N GLU A 67 -0.93 -3.75 -20.47
CA GLU A 67 -0.07 -4.13 -19.34
C GLU A 67 -0.85 -4.04 -18.03
N LEU A 68 -1.59 -2.94 -17.84
CA LEU A 68 -2.42 -2.73 -16.66
C LEU A 68 -3.49 -3.83 -16.51
N PHE A 69 -4.19 -4.16 -17.59
CA PHE A 69 -5.17 -5.24 -17.62
C PHE A 69 -4.55 -6.57 -17.21
N SER A 70 -3.35 -6.88 -17.73
CA SER A 70 -2.62 -8.11 -17.39
C SER A 70 -2.27 -8.17 -15.91
N LYS A 71 -1.79 -7.06 -15.35
CA LYS A 71 -1.41 -6.91 -13.94
C LYS A 71 -2.62 -7.09 -13.02
N VAL A 72 -3.75 -6.45 -13.35
CA VAL A 72 -4.99 -6.53 -12.56
C VAL A 72 -5.59 -7.94 -12.66
N ALA A 73 -5.72 -8.49 -13.87
CA ALA A 73 -6.26 -9.83 -14.07
C ALA A 73 -5.44 -10.90 -13.32
N SER A 74 -4.10 -10.82 -13.35
CA SER A 74 -3.23 -11.71 -12.59
C SER A 74 -3.48 -11.61 -11.09
N ARG A 75 -3.57 -10.39 -10.54
CA ARG A 75 -3.82 -10.18 -9.11
C ARG A 75 -5.15 -10.78 -8.67
N TYR A 76 -6.23 -10.50 -9.40
CA TYR A 76 -7.56 -11.00 -9.06
C TYR A 76 -7.69 -12.51 -9.29
N HIS A 77 -6.92 -13.10 -10.20
CA HIS A 77 -6.82 -14.55 -10.33
C HIS A 77 -6.31 -15.20 -9.04
N TYR A 78 -5.21 -14.69 -8.47
CA TYR A 78 -4.65 -15.19 -7.21
C TYR A 78 -5.55 -14.92 -6.00
N LEU A 79 -6.15 -13.73 -5.92
CA LEU A 79 -7.11 -13.38 -4.87
C LEU A 79 -8.33 -14.31 -4.88
N ARG A 80 -8.92 -14.55 -6.06
CA ARG A 80 -10.07 -15.45 -6.21
C ARG A 80 -9.70 -16.90 -5.88
N ALA A 81 -8.49 -17.33 -6.22
CA ALA A 81 -8.02 -18.67 -5.89
C ALA A 81 -7.66 -18.86 -4.41
N GLY A 82 -7.64 -17.79 -3.60
CA GLY A 82 -7.16 -17.83 -2.22
C GLY A 82 -5.69 -18.24 -2.11
N LYS A 83 -4.91 -18.08 -3.19
CA LYS A 83 -3.51 -18.50 -3.27
C LYS A 83 -2.63 -17.27 -3.38
N PRO A 84 -1.71 -17.02 -2.44
CA PRO A 84 -0.78 -15.92 -2.58
C PRO A 84 0.08 -16.13 -3.84
N ARG A 85 0.36 -15.05 -4.58
CA ARG A 85 1.28 -15.08 -5.72
C ARG A 85 2.73 -15.38 -5.27
N GLY A 86 3.08 -14.93 -4.08
CA GLY A 86 4.36 -15.16 -3.43
C GLY A 86 4.23 -14.89 -1.92
N ILE A 87 5.16 -15.42 -1.14
CA ILE A 87 5.23 -15.20 0.31
C ILE A 87 6.64 -14.74 0.62
N GLU A 88 6.75 -13.60 1.31
CA GLU A 88 8.00 -13.08 1.83
C GLU A 88 7.88 -12.90 3.34
N LYS A 89 8.91 -13.32 4.08
CA LYS A 89 9.01 -13.09 5.53
C LYS A 89 9.93 -11.91 5.78
N ILE A 90 9.37 -10.85 6.36
CA ILE A 90 10.11 -9.63 6.69
C ILE A 90 10.40 -9.63 8.19
N ALA A 91 11.67 -9.45 8.55
CA ALA A 91 12.08 -9.27 9.94
C ALA A 91 11.80 -7.83 10.37
N VAL A 92 10.71 -7.62 11.09
CA VAL A 92 10.34 -6.32 11.67
C VAL A 92 11.01 -6.18 13.04
N ALA A 93 11.59 -5.02 13.32
CA ALA A 93 12.21 -4.74 14.60
C ALA A 93 11.15 -4.80 15.71
N LYS A 94 11.51 -5.43 16.82
CA LYS A 94 10.71 -5.50 18.04
C LYS A 94 11.47 -4.72 19.09
N SER A 95 10.89 -3.70 19.70
CA SER A 95 11.57 -3.05 20.83
C SER A 95 10.60 -2.45 21.82
N TRP A 96 10.74 -2.93 23.06
CA TRP A 96 10.24 -2.28 24.28
C TRP A 96 11.32 -1.41 24.95
N LEU A 97 12.61 -1.66 24.66
CA LEU A 97 13.74 -1.11 25.44
C LEU A 97 14.99 -0.75 24.60
N ALA A 98 15.29 -1.50 23.53
CA ALA A 98 16.42 -1.23 22.64
C ALA A 98 16.30 -1.99 21.30
N PRO A 99 16.83 -1.44 20.18
CA PRO A 99 17.55 -0.17 20.05
C PRO A 99 16.62 1.06 19.94
N GLU A 100 17.10 2.23 20.38
CA GLU A 100 16.30 3.46 20.52
C GLU A 100 15.55 3.88 19.25
N TRP A 101 16.17 3.70 18.09
CA TRP A 101 15.58 4.06 16.80
C TRP A 101 14.32 3.23 16.47
N SER A 102 14.09 2.11 17.17
CA SER A 102 12.96 1.19 16.98
C SER A 102 11.98 1.16 18.15
N SER A 103 12.16 2.04 19.15
CA SER A 103 11.30 2.10 20.33
C SER A 103 9.84 2.25 19.92
N TYR A 104 9.02 1.27 20.30
CA TYR A 104 7.61 1.21 19.95
C TYR A 104 6.75 0.84 21.12
N TYR A 105 5.70 1.63 21.33
CA TYR A 105 4.67 1.32 22.29
C TYR A 105 3.30 1.58 21.66
N PRO A 106 2.56 0.54 21.24
CA PRO A 106 1.25 0.72 20.64
C PRO A 106 0.30 1.36 21.65
N ILE A 107 -0.48 2.34 21.21
CA ILE A 107 -1.60 2.83 22.02
C ILE A 107 -2.76 1.85 21.86
N GLY A 108 -3.20 1.25 22.97
CA GLY A 108 -4.44 0.47 23.01
C GLY A 108 -5.60 1.36 22.57
N GLN A 109 -6.34 0.95 21.54
CA GLN A 109 -7.56 1.68 21.18
C GLN A 109 -8.70 1.12 22.03
N TRP A 110 -9.49 2.00 22.65
CA TRP A 110 -10.51 1.65 23.63
C TRP A 110 -11.67 0.84 23.02
N GLN A 111 -12.00 1.06 21.74
CA GLN A 111 -13.01 0.29 21.00
C GLN A 111 -12.58 0.12 19.54
N ARG A 112 -12.46 -1.13 19.09
CA ARG A 112 -12.14 -1.48 17.69
C ARG A 112 -13.31 -2.22 17.09
N GLU A 113 -14.02 -1.57 16.17
CA GLU A 113 -15.13 -2.15 15.43
C GLU A 113 -14.84 -2.08 13.92
N LEU A 114 -15.03 -3.19 13.22
CA LEU A 114 -15.17 -3.19 11.77
C LEU A 114 -16.61 -2.80 11.45
N ALA A 115 -16.79 -1.72 10.71
CA ALA A 115 -18.09 -1.32 10.18
C ALA A 115 -18.10 -1.48 8.65
N PHE A 116 -19.04 -2.26 8.13
CA PHE A 116 -19.25 -2.43 6.68
C PHE A 116 -20.74 -2.64 6.40
N GLU A 117 -21.32 -1.80 5.53
CA GLU A 117 -22.74 -1.87 5.11
C GLU A 117 -23.72 -1.99 6.29
N GLY A 118 -23.54 -1.15 7.31
CA GLY A 118 -24.40 -1.13 8.51
C GLY A 118 -24.16 -2.28 9.50
N LYS A 119 -23.30 -3.25 9.15
CA LYS A 119 -22.90 -4.33 10.06
C LYS A 119 -21.66 -3.91 10.84
N ARG A 120 -21.64 -4.28 12.13
CA ARG A 120 -20.50 -4.06 13.02
C ARG A 120 -19.99 -5.38 13.58
N ALA A 121 -18.67 -5.53 13.66
CA ALA A 121 -18.03 -6.68 14.28
C ALA A 121 -16.82 -6.22 15.11
N ARG A 122 -16.51 -6.93 16.19
CA ARG A 122 -15.30 -6.64 16.97
C ARG A 122 -14.06 -6.89 16.13
N PHE A 123 -13.10 -5.97 16.20
CA PHE A 123 -11.82 -6.08 15.50
C PHE A 123 -10.68 -6.27 16.49
N HIS A 124 -10.12 -7.47 16.52
CA HIS A 124 -9.19 -7.89 17.58
C HIS A 124 -7.71 -7.73 17.23
N TYR A 125 -7.37 -7.30 16.00
CA TYR A 125 -5.97 -7.16 15.62
C TYR A 125 -5.33 -5.96 16.31
N ALA A 126 -4.15 -6.16 16.90
CA ALA A 126 -3.34 -5.12 17.51
C ALA A 126 -2.82 -4.10 16.48
N GLU A 127 -2.41 -2.92 16.94
CA GLU A 127 -1.75 -1.94 16.06
C GLU A 127 -0.41 -2.50 15.59
N THR A 128 -0.17 -2.38 14.29
CA THR A 128 1.04 -2.87 13.66
C THR A 128 2.10 -1.79 13.62
N LEU A 129 3.36 -2.23 13.77
CA LEU A 129 4.54 -1.39 13.56
C LEU A 129 4.84 -1.09 12.09
N TRP A 130 3.90 -1.43 11.21
CA TRP A 130 4.04 -1.30 9.78
C TRP A 130 2.72 -0.79 9.21
N THR A 131 2.81 -0.12 8.07
CA THR A 131 1.67 0.40 7.35
C THR A 131 1.86 0.15 5.85
N TYR A 132 0.76 0.02 5.13
CA TYR A 132 0.77 -0.27 3.70
C TYR A 132 -0.24 0.62 3.00
N ASP A 133 0.18 1.26 1.92
CA ASP A 133 -0.72 1.89 0.97
C ASP A 133 -0.08 1.87 -0.42
N ASP A 134 -0.94 1.68 -1.41
CA ASP A 134 -0.61 1.76 -2.83
C ASP A 134 0.65 1.02 -3.33
N GLY A 135 0.99 -0.14 -2.74
CA GLY A 135 2.17 -0.92 -3.16
C GLY A 135 3.41 -0.65 -2.31
N TYR A 136 3.38 0.36 -1.45
CA TYR A 136 4.46 0.65 -0.51
C TYR A 136 4.15 0.09 0.87
N LEU A 137 5.11 -0.66 1.42
CA LEU A 137 5.08 -1.13 2.79
C LEU A 137 6.14 -0.38 3.60
N VAL A 138 5.74 0.32 4.65
CA VAL A 138 6.64 1.02 5.57
C VAL A 138 6.75 0.25 6.88
N TYR A 139 7.96 -0.03 7.34
CA TYR A 139 8.21 -0.78 8.57
C TYR A 139 9.62 -0.52 9.13
N PRO A 140 9.86 -0.75 10.43
CA PRO A 140 11.20 -0.79 11.00
C PRO A 140 11.86 -2.13 10.67
N SER A 141 12.90 -2.11 9.84
CA SER A 141 13.64 -3.30 9.42
C SER A 141 14.62 -3.74 10.52
N ALA A 142 14.44 -4.95 11.04
CA ALA A 142 15.38 -5.52 12.01
C ALA A 142 16.77 -5.76 11.39
N SER A 143 16.81 -6.09 10.10
CA SER A 143 18.05 -6.40 9.37
C SER A 143 18.86 -5.13 9.05
N LEU A 144 18.20 -4.07 8.58
CA LEU A 144 18.86 -2.80 8.22
C LEU A 144 18.99 -1.84 9.40
N LYS A 145 18.28 -2.13 10.49
CA LYS A 145 18.26 -1.31 11.71
C LYS A 145 17.79 0.14 11.49
N CYS A 146 16.82 0.32 10.59
CA CYS A 146 16.22 1.61 10.25
C CYS A 146 14.77 1.41 9.76
N TYR A 147 14.05 2.52 9.54
CA TYR A 147 12.77 2.47 8.84
C TYR A 147 12.99 2.35 7.34
N VAL A 148 12.14 1.56 6.69
CA VAL A 148 12.26 1.22 5.28
C VAL A 148 10.94 1.42 4.58
N VAL A 149 10.98 2.00 3.37
CA VAL A 149 9.91 1.89 2.38
C VAL A 149 10.27 0.74 1.44
N HIS A 150 9.44 -0.29 1.43
CA HIS A 150 9.55 -1.42 0.51
C HIS A 150 8.50 -1.27 -0.58
N ASP A 151 8.97 -1.04 -1.80
CA ASP A 151 8.14 -1.08 -2.99
C ASP A 151 7.90 -2.55 -3.37
N LEU A 152 6.67 -3.02 -3.15
CA LEU A 152 6.28 -4.40 -3.41
C LEU A 152 6.16 -4.72 -4.90
N GLU A 153 6.14 -3.72 -5.77
CA GLU A 153 6.10 -3.92 -7.22
C GLU A 153 7.48 -4.22 -7.79
N SER A 154 8.47 -3.41 -7.44
CA SER A 154 9.87 -3.61 -7.86
C SER A 154 10.64 -4.57 -6.96
N GLY A 155 10.17 -4.81 -5.72
CA GLY A 155 10.89 -5.54 -4.69
C GLY A 155 12.06 -4.76 -4.08
N THR A 156 12.17 -3.46 -4.38
CA THR A 156 13.25 -2.61 -3.89
C THR A 156 12.94 -2.07 -2.50
N ARG A 157 13.99 -1.86 -1.71
CA ARG A 157 13.90 -1.37 -0.33
C ARG A 157 14.75 -0.13 -0.19
N HIS A 158 14.16 0.93 0.34
CA HIS A 158 14.79 2.22 0.51
C HIS A 158 14.73 2.62 1.99
N GLU A 159 15.88 2.98 2.55
CA GLU A 159 15.95 3.48 3.92
C GLU A 159 15.32 4.87 3.97
N ILE A 160 14.51 5.11 5.00
CA ILE A 160 13.93 6.42 5.26
C ILE A 160 14.31 6.90 6.66
N ASP A 161 14.64 8.18 6.77
CA ASP A 161 14.86 8.83 8.04
C ASP A 161 13.56 9.48 8.52
N ILE A 162 13.07 9.03 9.66
CA ILE A 162 11.93 9.63 10.36
C ILE A 162 12.37 10.28 11.69
N GLU A 163 13.68 10.46 11.86
CA GLU A 163 14.32 11.01 13.05
C GLU A 163 13.83 10.31 14.33
N SER A 164 13.79 8.97 14.33
CA SER A 164 13.14 8.20 15.41
C SER A 164 13.92 8.17 16.73
N LYS A 165 15.18 8.61 16.74
CA LYS A 165 16.00 8.65 17.96
C LYS A 165 15.37 9.59 18.99
N GLY A 166 15.33 9.15 20.25
CA GLY A 166 14.67 9.89 21.34
C GLY A 166 13.13 9.90 21.30
N LYS A 167 12.52 9.24 20.30
CA LYS A 167 11.07 9.15 20.13
C LYS A 167 10.59 7.73 20.43
N ILE A 168 9.45 7.61 21.10
CA ILE A 168 8.70 6.35 21.18
C ILE A 168 7.63 6.39 20.11
N VAL A 169 7.79 5.61 19.04
CA VAL A 169 6.78 5.53 17.98
C VAL A 169 5.54 4.81 18.53
N ARG A 170 4.38 5.39 18.27
CA ARG A 170 3.08 4.91 18.72
C ARG A 170 2.25 4.33 17.57
N ARG A 171 2.35 4.93 16.38
CA ARG A 171 1.64 4.48 15.17
C ARG A 171 2.30 4.98 13.89
N LEU A 172 2.20 4.18 12.83
CA LEU A 172 2.50 4.57 11.44
C LEU A 172 1.22 4.50 10.61
N ARG A 173 0.98 5.51 9.77
CA ARG A 173 -0.11 5.51 8.78
C ARG A 173 0.37 6.07 7.47
N LEU A 174 0.36 5.25 6.41
CA LEU A 174 0.63 5.70 5.05
C LEU A 174 -0.69 5.87 4.32
N LYS A 175 -0.88 7.02 3.66
CA LYS A 175 -1.98 7.22 2.73
C LYS A 175 -1.58 8.19 1.63
N SER A 176 -1.79 7.82 0.37
CA SER A 176 -1.54 8.71 -0.77
C SER A 176 -0.14 9.32 -0.72
N GLN A 177 0.86 8.46 -0.44
CA GLN A 177 2.27 8.84 -0.28
C GLN A 177 2.58 9.79 0.89
N VAL A 178 1.63 10.04 1.80
CA VAL A 178 1.88 10.77 3.05
C VAL A 178 2.01 9.77 4.19
N LEU A 179 3.17 9.74 4.83
CA LEU A 179 3.44 8.94 6.03
C LEU A 179 3.25 9.80 7.27
N ILE A 180 2.30 9.43 8.11
CA ILE A 180 2.09 10.00 9.44
C ILE A 180 2.75 9.08 10.47
N VAL A 181 3.63 9.67 11.28
CA VAL A 181 4.29 9.03 12.42
C VAL A 181 3.75 9.66 13.69
N GLU A 182 2.95 8.92 14.44
CA GLU A 182 2.53 9.31 15.80
C GLU A 182 3.61 8.84 16.79
N TRP A 183 4.07 9.73 17.66
CA TRP A 183 5.13 9.42 18.62
C TRP A 183 4.95 10.17 19.95
N SER A 184 5.66 9.74 20.99
CA SER A 184 5.80 10.48 22.25
C SER A 184 7.27 10.69 22.58
N GLU A 185 7.56 11.73 23.37
CA GLU A 185 8.88 11.89 23.97
C GLU A 185 9.23 10.65 24.80
N ARG A 186 10.51 10.27 24.77
CA ARG A 186 10.98 9.14 25.56
C ARG A 186 11.03 9.44 27.05
N GLU A 187 11.50 10.64 27.39
CA GLU A 187 11.52 11.12 28.76
C GLU A 187 10.15 11.69 29.12
N ALA A 188 9.78 11.54 30.39
CA ALA A 188 8.57 12.14 30.91
C ALA A 188 8.70 13.67 30.92
N TYR A 189 7.66 14.35 30.45
CA TYR A 189 7.56 15.80 30.55
C TYR A 189 7.22 16.25 31.97
N HIS A 190 6.34 15.49 32.63
CA HIS A 190 5.92 15.76 34.00
C HIS A 190 5.55 14.46 34.70
N GLN A 191 5.82 14.40 36.01
CA GLN A 191 5.41 13.29 36.85
C GLN A 191 4.11 13.66 37.56
N LEU A 192 3.04 12.88 37.37
CA LEU A 192 1.76 13.11 38.03
C LEU A 192 1.75 12.57 39.46
N ASN A 193 2.40 11.43 39.68
CA ASN A 193 2.56 10.79 40.98
C ASN A 193 3.75 9.80 40.93
N GLU A 194 3.96 9.05 42.02
CA GLU A 194 5.07 8.08 42.13
C GLU A 194 5.08 6.99 41.04
N THR A 195 3.95 6.76 40.36
CA THR A 195 3.77 5.67 39.38
C THR A 195 3.39 6.13 37.97
N GLU A 196 2.94 7.38 37.81
CA GLU A 196 2.39 7.89 36.56
C GLU A 196 3.19 9.08 36.04
N GLU A 197 3.60 8.95 34.79
CA GLU A 197 4.37 9.93 34.04
C GLU A 197 3.60 10.39 32.81
N VAL A 198 3.67 11.68 32.52
CA VAL A 198 3.05 12.30 31.34
C VAL A 198 4.13 12.51 30.29
N HIS A 199 3.90 11.93 29.12
CA HIS A 199 4.72 12.16 27.94
C HIS A 199 3.97 13.07 26.97
N ARG A 200 4.66 14.03 26.35
CA ARG A 200 4.06 14.81 25.27
C ARG A 200 3.94 13.92 24.03
N HIS A 201 2.78 14.02 23.38
CA HIS A 201 2.46 13.30 22.15
C HIS A 201 2.56 14.24 20.96
N PHE A 202 2.99 13.72 19.83
CA PHE A 202 3.19 14.44 18.58
C PHE A 202 2.78 13.56 17.40
N ALA A 203 2.46 14.21 16.29
CA ALA A 203 2.34 13.56 14.99
C ALA A 203 3.18 14.33 13.98
N THR A 204 4.08 13.62 13.29
CA THR A 204 4.87 14.18 12.20
C THR A 204 4.41 13.60 10.88
N ALA A 205 4.20 14.46 9.87
CA ALA A 205 3.87 14.04 8.51
C ALA A 205 5.11 14.14 7.61
N TYR A 206 5.31 13.11 6.79
CA TYR A 206 6.36 13.02 5.78
C TYR A 206 5.73 12.75 4.41
N ASP A 207 6.22 13.42 3.37
CA ASP A 207 5.92 13.04 1.99
C ASP A 207 6.91 11.96 1.54
N ILE A 208 6.40 10.86 1.01
CA ILE A 208 7.17 9.76 0.44
C ILE A 208 7.36 10.06 -1.06
N GLN A 209 8.57 10.44 -1.44
CA GLN A 209 8.88 10.90 -2.79
C GLN A 209 9.93 10.01 -3.43
N HIS A 210 9.81 9.84 -4.75
CA HIS A 210 10.87 9.27 -5.58
C HIS A 210 11.83 10.39 -5.95
N ASP A 211 13.10 10.21 -5.60
CA ASP A 211 14.17 11.03 -6.12
C ASP A 211 14.43 10.60 -7.56
N LEU A 212 14.26 11.55 -8.48
CA LEU A 212 14.33 11.33 -9.92
C LEU A 212 15.77 11.09 -10.40
N GLU A 213 16.78 11.47 -9.61
CA GLU A 213 18.18 11.37 -10.02
C GLU A 213 18.82 10.02 -9.67
N ASP A 214 18.55 9.49 -8.47
CA ASP A 214 19.14 8.25 -7.98
C ASP A 214 18.12 7.09 -7.86
N GLY A 215 16.85 7.35 -8.16
CA GLY A 215 15.76 6.37 -8.10
C GLY A 215 15.44 5.92 -6.67
N LYS A 216 15.92 6.66 -5.65
CA LYS A 216 15.67 6.33 -4.24
C LYS A 216 14.35 6.90 -3.77
N ILE A 217 13.70 6.18 -2.87
CA ILE A 217 12.55 6.71 -2.15
C ILE A 217 13.03 7.39 -0.88
N ARG A 218 12.59 8.62 -0.64
CA ARG A 218 12.92 9.40 0.56
C ARG A 218 11.64 9.83 1.28
N ALA A 219 11.75 9.99 2.60
CA ALA A 219 10.72 10.61 3.42
C ALA A 219 11.14 12.07 3.70
N THR A 220 10.39 13.02 3.15
CA THR A 220 10.67 14.45 3.33
C THR A 220 9.72 15.01 4.38
N PHE A 221 10.25 15.67 5.41
CA PHE A 221 9.44 16.31 6.43
C PHE A 221 8.47 17.32 5.81
N ARG A 222 7.19 17.24 6.19
CA ARG A 222 6.15 18.15 5.72
C ARG A 222 5.73 19.14 6.80
N TYR A 223 5.29 18.64 7.96
CA TYR A 223 4.92 19.45 9.12
C TYR A 223 4.78 18.61 10.39
N LEU A 224 4.82 19.27 11.55
CA LEU A 224 4.63 18.71 12.88
C LEU A 224 3.30 19.20 13.45
N VAL A 225 2.48 18.29 13.96
CA VAL A 225 1.26 18.60 14.71
C VAL A 225 1.46 18.23 16.17
N ASN A 226 1.10 19.14 17.07
CA ASN A 226 0.92 18.81 18.47
C ASN A 226 -0.55 18.39 18.70
N PRO A 227 -0.86 17.09 18.89
CA PRO A 227 -2.22 16.60 19.11
C PRO A 227 -2.91 17.17 20.35
N THR A 228 -2.21 17.86 21.28
CA THR A 228 -2.90 18.62 22.34
C THR A 228 -3.74 19.79 21.83
N LEU A 229 -3.61 20.17 20.54
CA LEU A 229 -4.46 21.16 19.88
C LEU A 229 -5.59 20.55 19.03
N ILE A 230 -5.72 19.22 18.97
CA ILE A 230 -6.85 18.55 18.32
C ILE A 230 -7.79 18.06 19.42
N SER A 231 -8.66 18.97 19.86
CA SER A 231 -9.85 18.63 20.63
C SER A 231 -10.78 17.77 19.77
N TYR A 232 -11.05 16.54 20.21
CA TYR A 232 -12.17 15.72 19.73
C TYR A 232 -13.50 16.33 20.15
#